data_AF-A0A662I9M0-F1
#
_entry.id   AF-A0A662I9M0-F1
#
_cell.length_a   1.000
_cell.length_b   1.000
_cell.length_c   1.000
_cell.angle_alpha   90.00
_cell.angle_beta   90.00
_cell.angle_gamma   90.00
#
_symmetry.space_group_name_H-M   'P 1'
#
loop_
_entity.id
_entity.type
_entity.pdbx_description
1 polymer ?
#
loop_
_entity_poly.entity_id
_entity_poly.type
_entity_poly.pdbx_seq_one_letter_code
_entity_poly.pdbx_strand_id
1 'polypeptide(L)'
;MLREALMNDGSYAVGAPSAVKAGAYYYLAYRWRNGDEARGQWLELARSRDGLREWEVLARFDKSDYGYLSFEQPCIVKGSGDFLYCADTGQGWGVYPVEVGSWRRSSSPASP
;
A
#
# COMPACT_ATOMS: atom_id res chain seq x y z
N MET A 1 -5.49 -9.08 13.88
CA MET A 1 -4.68 -10.02 13.09
C MET A 1 -3.75 -9.23 12.20
N LEU A 2 -2.44 -9.41 12.38
CA LEU A 2 -1.40 -8.92 11.46
C LEU A 2 -1.48 -9.82 10.22
N ARG A 3 -1.55 -9.26 9.02
CA ARG A 3 -2.01 -9.97 7.80
C ARG A 3 -1.19 -11.24 7.53
N GLU A 4 -1.88 -12.29 7.10
CA GLU A 4 -1.29 -13.58 6.73
C GLU A 4 -1.46 -13.84 5.24
N ALA A 5 -0.55 -14.63 4.68
CA ALA A 5 -0.65 -15.14 3.33
C ALA A 5 -1.95 -15.94 3.15
N LEU A 6 -2.55 -15.87 1.96
CA LEU A 6 -3.82 -16.56 1.69
C LEU A 6 -3.70 -18.09 1.70
N MET A 7 -2.49 -18.61 1.50
CA MET A 7 -2.17 -20.03 1.52
C MET A 7 -0.83 -20.27 2.20
N ASN A 8 -0.64 -21.47 2.75
CA ASN A 8 0.61 -21.90 3.36
C ASN A 8 1.53 -22.56 2.31
N ASP A 9 2.05 -21.74 1.41
CA ASP A 9 2.95 -22.13 0.32
C ASP A 9 4.02 -21.03 0.14
N GLY A 10 5.26 -21.39 -0.20
CA GLY A 10 6.38 -20.45 -0.31
C GLY A 10 6.21 -19.36 -1.38
N SER A 11 5.31 -19.55 -2.34
CA SER A 11 4.93 -18.57 -3.37
C SER A 11 3.90 -17.54 -2.89
N TYR A 12 3.23 -17.81 -1.75
CA TYR A 12 2.27 -16.90 -1.12
C TYR A 12 2.94 -16.13 0.02
N ALA A 13 2.78 -14.82 0.04
CA ALA A 13 3.35 -13.98 1.10
C ALA A 13 2.60 -12.65 1.22
N VAL A 14 2.60 -12.11 2.44
CA VAL A 14 2.30 -10.70 2.69
C VAL A 14 3.53 -10.08 3.29
N GLY A 15 4.04 -8.99 2.70
CA GLY A 15 5.32 -8.45 3.14
C GLY A 15 5.74 -7.19 2.42
N ALA A 16 7.07 -6.97 2.36
CA ALA A 16 7.66 -5.72 1.92
C ALA A 16 7.07 -4.50 2.67
N PRO A 17 6.97 -4.53 4.01
CA PRO A 17 6.23 -3.50 4.74
C PRO A 17 6.94 -2.14 4.67
N SER A 18 6.15 -1.07 4.62
CA SER A 18 6.56 0.31 4.89
C SER A 18 5.59 0.91 5.89
N ALA A 19 6.08 1.52 6.96
CA ALA A 19 5.23 2.04 8.02
C ALA A 19 5.67 3.44 8.47
N VAL A 20 4.69 4.26 8.85
CA VAL A 20 4.94 5.58 9.43
C VAL A 20 3.86 5.93 10.46
N LYS A 21 4.22 6.67 11.51
CA LYS A 21 3.25 7.32 12.39
C LYS A 21 2.96 8.74 11.90
N ALA A 22 1.69 9.08 11.71
CA ALA A 22 1.25 10.41 11.34
C ALA A 22 0.00 10.81 12.13
N GLY A 23 0.13 11.85 12.95
CA GLY A 23 -0.92 12.27 13.87
C GLY A 23 -1.29 11.16 14.86
N ALA A 24 -2.60 10.89 14.97
CA ALA A 24 -3.16 9.88 15.88
C ALA A 24 -3.10 8.43 15.35
N TYR A 25 -2.55 8.21 14.15
CA TYR A 25 -2.57 6.90 13.50
C TYR A 25 -1.17 6.46 13.06
N TYR A 26 -1.02 5.14 12.99
CA TYR A 26 0.03 4.43 12.29
C TYR A 26 -0.51 4.00 10.93
N TYR A 27 0.30 4.15 9.89
CA TYR A 27 0.01 3.70 8.54
C TYR A 27 0.97 2.60 8.17
N LEU A 28 0.48 1.59 7.46
CA LEU A 28 1.24 0.44 7.00
C LEU A 28 0.85 0.16 5.56
N ALA A 29 1.85 0.16 4.69
CA ALA A 29 1.72 -0.28 3.31
C ALA A 29 2.48 -1.61 3.14
N TYR A 30 1.90 -2.53 2.39
CA TYR A 30 2.46 -3.86 2.17
C TYR A 30 1.97 -4.45 0.86
N ARG A 31 2.73 -5.43 0.39
CA ARG A 31 2.45 -6.17 -0.84
C ARG A 31 1.89 -7.55 -0.53
N TRP A 32 0.97 -7.99 -1.37
CA TRP A 32 0.50 -9.36 -1.47
C TRP A 32 1.16 -10.09 -2.64
N ARG A 33 1.67 -11.29 -2.38
CA ARG A 33 2.05 -12.31 -3.36
C ARG A 33 1.08 -13.46 -3.17
N ASN A 34 0.29 -13.78 -4.19
CA ASN A 34 -0.76 -14.80 -4.11
C ASN A 34 -0.44 -15.99 -5.02
N GLY A 35 0.77 -16.53 -4.88
CA GLY A 35 1.36 -17.45 -5.83
C GLY A 35 2.31 -16.74 -6.80
N ASP A 36 3.07 -17.50 -7.58
CA ASP A 36 4.06 -16.92 -8.51
C ASP A 36 3.40 -16.21 -9.70
N GLU A 37 2.30 -16.75 -10.23
CA GLU A 37 1.52 -16.11 -11.30
C GLU A 37 0.88 -14.79 -10.83
N ALA A 38 0.42 -14.77 -9.59
CA ALA A 38 -0.13 -13.58 -8.93
C ALA A 38 0.88 -12.94 -7.95
N ARG A 39 2.18 -12.99 -8.29
CA ARG A 39 3.20 -12.24 -7.56
C ARG A 39 2.89 -10.74 -7.65
N GLY A 40 3.00 -10.07 -6.50
CA GLY A 40 2.75 -8.64 -6.37
C GLY A 40 1.38 -8.22 -6.88
N GLN A 41 0.38 -9.08 -6.72
CA GLN A 41 -0.98 -8.83 -7.20
C GLN A 41 -1.54 -7.55 -6.59
N TRP A 42 -1.37 -7.38 -5.28
CA TRP A 42 -1.92 -6.23 -4.57
C TRP A 42 -0.87 -5.46 -3.81
N LEU A 43 -1.11 -4.15 -3.75
CA LEU A 43 -0.52 -3.25 -2.78
C LEU A 43 -1.65 -2.73 -1.89
N GLU A 44 -1.48 -2.79 -0.57
CA GLU A 44 -2.52 -2.40 0.37
C GLU A 44 -1.98 -1.34 1.33
N LEU A 45 -2.78 -0.30 1.57
CA LEU A 45 -2.53 0.72 2.57
C LEU A 45 -3.57 0.58 3.68
N ALA A 46 -3.11 0.44 4.91
CA ALA A 46 -3.95 0.32 6.09
C ALA A 46 -3.53 1.32 7.18
N ARG A 47 -4.43 1.59 8.14
CA ARG A 47 -4.13 2.37 9.34
C ARG A 47 -4.55 1.67 10.62
N SER A 48 -3.90 2.01 11.72
CA SER A 48 -4.22 1.57 13.08
C SER A 48 -3.97 2.70 14.08
N ARG A 49 -4.67 2.72 15.21
CA ARG A 49 -4.41 3.67 16.31
C ARG A 49 -3.20 3.28 17.15
N ASP A 50 -2.97 1.98 17.35
CA ASP A 50 -1.89 1.47 18.20
C ASP A 50 -0.68 0.97 17.39
N GLY A 51 -0.82 0.80 16.08
CA GLY A 51 0.22 0.31 15.18
C GLY A 51 0.54 -1.17 15.34
N LEU A 52 -0.25 -1.91 16.10
CA LEU A 52 -0.04 -3.33 16.40
C LEU A 52 -1.27 -4.17 16.03
N ARG A 53 -2.48 -3.65 16.27
CA ARG A 53 -3.75 -4.35 16.10
C ARG A 53 -4.73 -3.48 15.31
N GLU A 54 -5.89 -4.06 15.00
CA GLU A 54 -7.05 -3.34 14.45
C GLU A 54 -6.73 -2.48 13.21
N TRP A 55 -6.08 -3.09 12.22
CA TRP A 55 -5.73 -2.43 10.97
C TRP A 55 -6.95 -2.30 10.03
N GLU A 56 -7.38 -1.08 9.80
CA GLU A 56 -8.40 -0.68 8.82
C GLU A 56 -7.74 -0.49 7.45
N VAL A 57 -8.24 -1.18 6.42
CA VAL A 57 -7.78 -1.00 5.03
C VAL A 57 -8.35 0.29 4.48
N LEU A 58 -7.47 1.18 4.02
CA LEU A 58 -7.84 2.45 3.39
C LEU A 58 -7.91 2.34 1.87
N ALA A 59 -6.98 1.59 1.29
CA ALA A 59 -6.91 1.38 -0.14
C ALA A 59 -6.26 0.04 -0.46
N ARG A 60 -6.69 -0.56 -1.56
CA ARG A 60 -6.05 -1.70 -2.22
C ARG A 60 -5.91 -1.38 -3.69
N PHE A 61 -4.72 -1.59 -4.22
CA PHE A 61 -4.38 -1.39 -5.62
C PHE A 61 -4.14 -2.76 -6.25
N ASP A 62 -4.69 -3.02 -7.43
CA ASP A 62 -4.44 -4.25 -8.19
C ASP A 62 -3.47 -3.98 -9.34
N LYS A 63 -2.47 -4.84 -9.52
CA LYS A 63 -1.43 -4.65 -10.55
C LYS A 63 -2.01 -4.54 -11.96
N SER A 64 -3.16 -5.19 -12.20
CA SER A 64 -3.84 -5.17 -13.50
C SER A 64 -4.40 -3.80 -13.86
N ASP A 65 -4.81 -2.99 -12.88
CA ASP A 65 -5.31 -1.62 -13.10
C ASP A 65 -4.23 -0.69 -13.69
N TYR A 66 -2.95 -1.06 -13.53
CA TYR A 66 -1.79 -0.27 -13.97
C TYR A 66 -1.01 -0.94 -15.12
N GLY A 67 -1.41 -2.14 -15.53
CA GLY A 67 -0.66 -2.93 -16.52
C GLY A 67 0.70 -3.43 -16.02
N TYR A 68 0.87 -3.61 -14.71
CA TYR A 68 2.11 -4.11 -14.12
C TYR A 68 2.15 -5.64 -14.06
N LEU A 69 3.35 -6.20 -14.16
CA LEU A 69 3.58 -7.63 -13.90
C LEU A 69 3.55 -7.95 -12.41
N SER A 70 4.03 -7.02 -11.57
CA SER A 70 4.11 -7.19 -10.12
C SER A 70 4.31 -5.85 -9.42
N PHE A 71 3.56 -5.58 -8.35
CA PHE A 71 4.02 -4.63 -7.33
C PHE A 71 5.21 -5.21 -6.57
N GLU A 72 6.14 -4.36 -6.12
CA GLU A 72 7.30 -4.76 -5.33
C GLU A 72 7.31 -4.05 -3.97
N GLN A 73 8.24 -3.13 -3.73
CA GLN A 73 8.42 -2.50 -2.41
C GLN A 73 7.62 -1.18 -2.31
N PRO A 74 6.64 -1.05 -1.40
CA PRO A 74 6.04 0.24 -1.04
C PRO A 74 6.99 1.10 -0.20
N CYS A 75 6.78 2.41 -0.24
CA CYS A 75 7.46 3.40 0.57
C CYS A 75 6.50 4.55 0.92
N ILE A 76 6.22 4.74 2.21
CA ILE A 76 5.46 5.89 2.69
C ILE A 76 6.45 7.01 3.04
N VAL A 77 6.31 8.17 2.38
CA VAL A 77 7.19 9.32 2.63
C VAL A 77 6.60 10.18 3.75
N LYS A 78 7.32 10.25 4.88
CA LYS A 78 6.87 11.03 6.04
C LYS A 78 6.80 12.53 5.69
N GLY A 79 5.64 13.14 5.92
CA GLY A 79 5.45 14.59 5.85
C GLY A 79 5.05 15.14 4.49
N SER A 80 5.15 14.37 3.40
CA SER A 80 4.67 14.83 2.08
C SER A 80 3.23 14.38 1.79
N GLY A 81 2.78 13.28 2.40
CA GLY A 81 1.54 12.62 2.03
C GLY A 81 1.68 11.76 0.77
N ASP A 82 2.88 11.71 0.19
CA ASP A 82 3.16 10.87 -0.97
C ASP A 82 3.36 9.41 -0.54
N PHE A 83 2.89 8.53 -1.40
CA PHE A 83 3.08 7.10 -1.29
C PHE A 83 3.74 6.62 -2.57
N LEU A 84 4.93 6.05 -2.46
CA LEU A 84 5.70 5.52 -3.57
C LEU A 84 5.67 3.99 -3.54
N TYR A 85 5.90 3.36 -4.68
CA TYR A 85 6.13 1.94 -4.76
C TYR A 85 7.01 1.57 -5.94
N CYS A 86 7.73 0.47 -5.82
CA CYS A 86 8.39 -0.16 -6.96
C CYS A 86 7.41 -1.08 -7.68
N ALA A 87 7.49 -1.15 -9.00
CA ALA A 87 6.73 -2.13 -9.81
C ALA A 87 7.58 -2.66 -10.97
N ASP A 88 7.31 -3.91 -11.33
CA ASP A 88 7.83 -4.55 -12.55
C ASP A 88 6.84 -4.34 -13.70
N THR A 89 7.34 -3.76 -14.79
CA THR A 89 6.56 -3.46 -16.00
C THR A 89 6.82 -4.44 -17.15
N GLY A 90 7.69 -5.43 -16.96
CA GLY A 90 8.21 -6.31 -18.02
C GLY A 90 9.33 -5.70 -18.85
N GLN A 91 9.59 -4.39 -18.74
CA GLN A 91 10.76 -3.72 -19.33
C GLN A 91 11.85 -3.43 -18.29
N GLY A 92 11.59 -3.74 -17.02
CA GLY A 92 12.42 -3.40 -15.89
C GLY A 92 11.60 -2.88 -14.73
N TRP A 93 12.30 -2.56 -13.64
CA TRP A 93 11.70 -2.08 -12.41
C TRP A 93 11.73 -0.56 -12.37
N GLY A 94 10.60 0.05 -12.03
CA GLY A 94 10.46 1.49 -11.85
C GLY A 94 9.94 1.84 -10.46
N VAL A 95 10.11 3.11 -10.07
CA VAL A 95 9.52 3.69 -8.85
C VAL A 95 8.45 4.67 -9.28
N TYR A 96 7.25 4.49 -8.74
CA TYR A 96 6.05 5.25 -9.12
C TYR A 96 5.41 5.87 -7.88
N PRO A 97 4.89 7.11 -7.98
CA PRO A 97 3.99 7.64 -6.98
C PRO A 97 2.59 7.05 -7.15
N VAL A 98 1.84 6.94 -6.05
CA VAL A 98 0.38 6.80 -6.12
C VAL A 98 -0.21 8.14 -6.53
N GLU A 99 -0.85 8.15 -7.69
CA GLU A 99 -1.70 9.26 -8.09
C GLU A 99 -2.98 9.21 -7.25
N VAL A 100 -3.03 10.05 -6.21
CA VAL A 100 -4.27 10.26 -5.47
C VAL A 100 -5.19 11.06 -6.40
N GLY A 101 -6.12 10.37 -7.07
CA GLY A 101 -7.16 11.01 -7.86
C GLY A 101 -7.76 12.17 -7.06
N SER A 102 -7.74 13.36 -7.66
CA SER A 102 -7.93 14.66 -7.01
C SER A 102 -8.95 14.65 -5.87
N TRP A 103 -8.50 14.41 -4.64
CA TRP A 103 -9.36 14.55 -3.47
C TRP A 103 -9.51 16.05 -3.23
N ARG A 104 -10.62 16.64 -3.70
CA ARG A 104 -10.95 18.02 -3.36
C ARG A 104 -11.05 18.09 -1.84
N ARG A 105 -10.09 18.76 -1.24
CA ARG A 105 -10.14 19.20 0.16
C ARG A 105 -11.42 20.03 0.30
N SER A 106 -12.48 19.47 0.85
CA SER A 106 -13.61 20.27 1.30
C SER A 106 -13.12 21.09 2.48
N SER A 107 -12.69 22.32 2.22
CA SER A 107 -12.54 23.31 3.27
C SER A 107 -13.94 23.62 3.79
N SER A 108 -14.31 23.07 4.95
CA SER A 108 -15.40 23.68 5.72
C SER A 108 -14.95 25.08 6.13
N PRO A 109 -15.78 26.12 5.93
CA PRO A 109 -15.44 27.46 6.39
C PRO A 109 -15.35 27.44 7.91
N ALA A 110 -14.23 27.93 8.44
CA ALA A 110 -14.16 28.31 9.85
C ALA A 110 -15.29 29.32 10.11
N SER A 111 -16.20 28.95 11.00
CA SER A 111 -17.20 29.91 11.51
C SER A 111 -16.57 30.73 12.64
N PRO A 112 -16.93 32.02 12.74
CA PRO A 112 -16.27 33.04 13.57
C PRO A 112 -16.37 32.80 15.07
#